data_AF-A0A947F4G8-F1
#
_entry.id   AF-A0A947F4G8-F1
#
_cell.length_a   1.000
_cell.length_b   1.000
_cell.length_c   1.000
_cell.angle_alpha   90.00
_cell.angle_beta   90.00
_cell.angle_gamma   90.00
#
_symmetry.space_group_name_H-M   'P 1'
#
loop_
_entity.id
_entity.type
_entity.pdbx_description
1 polymer ?
#
loop_
_entity_poly.entity_id
_entity_poly.type
_entity_poly.pdbx_seq_one_letter_code
_entity_poly.pdbx_strand_id
1 'polypeptide(L)'
;HYNQSDFHRSGRQPCHKDGGKICYARDESDRCNSTCQSDGATALMALDAKITMARKGDERTVDITDFYTAEGITPHAMDSDELLKEISIPIQGGSSAYNRLAYRSAIDYPIVCAGVFLKSSNKDEIKDARIVVGAMGRSPLFLAKASSSLIGKKLSDTAALKTASDMAMDHASTFAVHNVGATLEYRCAMVSPMVFGALEQAAKK
;
A
#
# COMPACT_ATOMS: atom_id res chain seq x y z
N HIS A 1 17.96 6.87 5.13
CA HIS A 1 18.29 7.92 6.12
C HIS A 1 17.94 7.50 7.55
N TYR A 2 16.68 7.24 7.89
CA TYR A 2 16.29 7.00 9.28
C TYR A 2 16.81 5.69 9.89
N ASN A 3 16.70 4.57 9.18
CA ASN A 3 17.15 3.24 9.64
C ASN A 3 18.69 3.12 9.59
N GLN A 4 19.37 3.84 10.47
CA GLN A 4 20.82 3.90 10.63
C GLN A 4 21.14 4.08 12.12
N SER A 5 22.36 3.71 12.53
CA SER A 5 22.79 3.89 13.92
C SER A 5 22.79 5.36 14.34
N ASP A 6 22.73 5.59 15.64
CA ASP A 6 22.78 6.93 16.23
C ASP A 6 24.04 7.68 15.81
N PHE A 7 25.20 7.00 15.80
CA PHE A 7 26.47 7.55 15.31
C PHE A 7 26.39 8.01 13.84
N HIS A 8 25.74 7.25 12.97
CA HIS A 8 25.59 7.66 11.58
C HIS A 8 24.62 8.85 11.45
N ARG A 9 23.55 8.89 12.26
CA ARG A 9 22.58 9.98 12.25
C ARG A 9 23.15 11.27 12.85
N SER A 10 24.05 11.20 13.84
CA SER A 10 24.65 12.37 14.49
C SER A 10 25.54 13.21 13.56
N GLY A 11 25.96 12.66 12.42
CA GLY A 11 26.73 13.39 11.40
C GLY A 11 25.90 14.36 10.53
N ARG A 12 24.59 14.49 10.78
CA ARG A 12 23.70 15.38 10.02
C ARG A 12 22.60 15.95 10.92
N GLN A 13 21.88 16.95 10.40
CA GLN A 13 20.73 17.50 11.11
C GLN A 13 19.61 16.44 11.23
N PRO A 14 18.85 16.44 12.34
CA PRO A 14 17.74 15.51 12.51
C PRO A 14 16.70 15.69 11.39
N CYS A 15 16.15 14.57 10.91
CA CYS A 15 15.05 14.60 9.94
C CYS A 15 13.71 14.74 10.67
N HIS A 16 12.61 14.97 9.94
CA HIS A 16 11.26 15.05 10.53
C HIS A 16 10.91 13.87 11.44
N LYS A 17 11.29 12.64 11.07
CA LYS A 17 11.01 11.43 11.88
C LYS A 17 11.87 11.32 13.15
N ASP A 18 12.89 12.17 13.25
CA ASP A 18 13.85 12.24 14.36
C ASP A 18 13.74 13.58 15.09
N GLY A 19 12.58 14.24 15.01
CA GLY A 19 12.29 15.51 15.70
C GLY A 19 12.82 16.78 15.02
N GLY A 20 13.45 16.67 13.85
CA GLY A 20 13.93 17.81 13.08
C GLY A 20 12.94 18.35 12.05
N LYS A 21 13.46 19.13 11.09
CA LYS A 21 12.66 19.83 10.07
C LYS A 21 13.04 19.49 8.62
N ILE A 22 13.88 18.47 8.42
CA ILE A 22 14.40 18.13 7.09
C ILE A 22 13.84 16.78 6.64
N CYS A 23 13.42 16.69 5.38
CA CYS A 23 13.14 15.44 4.70
C CYS A 23 14.25 15.11 3.70
N TYR A 24 15.14 14.18 4.05
CA TYR A 24 16.20 13.75 3.12
C TYR A 24 15.71 12.90 1.94
N ALA A 25 14.47 12.41 1.98
CA ALA A 25 13.89 11.59 0.91
C ALA A 25 13.26 12.43 -0.21
N ARG A 26 12.95 13.70 0.06
CA ARG A 26 12.28 14.62 -0.86
C ARG A 26 12.65 16.05 -0.48
N ASP A 27 13.36 16.71 -1.37
CA ASP A 27 13.80 18.09 -1.18
C ASP A 27 12.61 19.02 -0.95
N GLU A 28 12.84 20.02 -0.10
CA GLU A 28 11.85 21.05 0.27
C GLU A 28 10.53 20.54 0.87
N SER A 29 10.45 19.26 1.24
CA SER A 29 9.25 18.75 1.88
C SER A 29 9.13 19.23 3.32
N ASP A 30 7.95 19.74 3.65
CA ASP A 30 7.49 20.17 4.98
C ASP A 30 7.13 19.02 5.93
N ARG A 31 7.29 17.76 5.49
CA ARG A 31 6.83 16.56 6.21
C ARG A 31 7.70 15.35 5.95
N CYS A 32 7.54 14.31 6.77
CA CYS A 32 8.26 13.06 6.61
C CYS A 32 7.70 12.23 5.45
N ASN A 33 8.53 11.89 4.46
CA ASN A 33 8.18 11.01 3.34
C ASN A 33 8.70 9.57 3.51
N SER A 34 8.84 9.06 4.74
CA SER A 34 9.26 7.66 4.93
C SER A 34 8.27 6.70 4.28
N THR A 35 8.75 5.84 3.39
CA THR A 35 7.91 4.87 2.66
C THR A 35 7.44 3.75 3.59
N CYS A 36 6.16 3.39 3.52
CA CYS A 36 5.59 2.20 4.16
C CYS A 36 5.77 0.97 3.26
N GLN A 37 6.60 0.01 3.71
CA GLN A 37 6.92 -1.23 2.96
C GLN A 37 6.25 -2.46 3.58
N SER A 38 5.04 -2.32 4.13
CA SER A 38 4.31 -3.43 4.77
C SER A 38 3.57 -4.29 3.74
N ASP A 39 4.00 -5.56 3.59
CA ASP A 39 3.30 -6.54 2.76
C ASP A 39 1.88 -6.80 3.31
N GLY A 40 1.78 -7.09 4.61
CA GLY A 40 0.52 -7.45 5.27
C GLY A 40 -0.52 -6.34 5.21
N ALA A 41 -0.12 -5.08 5.44
CA ALA A 41 -1.04 -3.94 5.35
C ALA A 41 -1.61 -3.77 3.95
N THR A 42 -0.78 -3.96 2.92
CA THR A 42 -1.18 -3.86 1.52
C THR A 42 -2.21 -4.94 1.16
N ALA A 43 -1.96 -6.19 1.56
CA ALA A 43 -2.88 -7.29 1.34
C ALA A 43 -4.21 -7.11 2.10
N LEU A 44 -4.14 -6.75 3.39
CA LEU A 44 -5.33 -6.53 4.22
C LEU A 44 -6.19 -5.36 3.72
N MET A 45 -5.57 -4.29 3.23
CA MET A 45 -6.29 -3.15 2.64
C MET A 45 -6.99 -3.52 1.34
N ALA A 46 -6.39 -4.39 0.53
CA ALA A 46 -7.03 -4.93 -0.67
C ALA A 46 -8.25 -5.80 -0.31
N LEU A 47 -8.21 -6.48 0.83
CA LEU A 47 -9.31 -7.33 1.35
C LEU A 47 -10.37 -6.56 2.16
N ASP A 48 -10.28 -5.23 2.23
CA ASP A 48 -11.20 -4.38 3.00
C ASP A 48 -11.24 -4.74 4.50
N ALA A 49 -10.08 -5.04 5.08
CA ALA A 49 -9.99 -5.37 6.49
C ALA A 49 -10.36 -4.19 7.40
N LYS A 50 -10.87 -4.52 8.59
CA LYS A 50 -11.11 -3.57 9.67
C LYS A 50 -10.19 -3.86 10.84
N ILE A 51 -9.77 -2.80 11.53
CA ILE A 51 -8.83 -2.84 12.64
C ILE A 51 -9.58 -2.44 13.90
N THR A 52 -9.59 -3.33 14.90
CA THR A 52 -10.15 -3.03 16.22
C THR A 52 -9.01 -2.64 17.15
N MET A 53 -9.09 -1.42 17.65
CA MET A 53 -8.21 -0.85 18.66
C MET A 53 -8.90 -0.91 20.02
N ALA A 54 -8.14 -1.22 21.06
CA ALA A 54 -8.64 -1.33 22.42
C ALA A 54 -7.77 -0.50 23.37
N ARG A 55 -8.42 0.16 24.33
CA ARG A 55 -7.78 0.76 25.50
C ARG A 55 -8.56 0.34 26.75
N LYS A 56 -8.17 0.85 27.92
CA LYS A 56 -8.82 0.47 29.18
C LYS A 56 -10.31 0.83 29.17
N GLY A 57 -11.17 -0.18 29.06
CA GLY A 57 -12.63 -0.05 29.15
C GLY A 57 -13.33 0.47 27.90
N ASP A 58 -12.63 0.55 26.76
CA ASP A 58 -13.18 1.09 25.52
C ASP A 58 -12.53 0.41 24.29
N GLU A 59 -13.31 0.23 23.22
CA GLU A 59 -12.88 -0.37 21.95
C GLU A 59 -13.52 0.36 20.78
N ARG A 60 -12.75 0.52 19.71
CA ARG A 60 -13.25 1.07 18.44
C ARG A 60 -12.73 0.28 17.26
N THR A 61 -13.55 0.17 16.23
CA THR A 61 -13.17 -0.44 14.95
C THR A 61 -13.12 0.64 13.89
N VAL A 62 -12.05 0.65 13.09
CA VAL A 62 -11.87 1.54 11.94
C VAL A 62 -11.56 0.73 10.69
N ASP A 63 -11.88 1.27 9.52
CA ASP A 63 -11.43 0.67 8.27
C ASP A 63 -9.90 0.80 8.16
N ILE A 64 -9.23 -0.21 7.60
CA ILE A 64 -7.77 -0.20 7.47
C ILE A 64 -7.27 0.99 6.62
N THR A 65 -8.08 1.50 5.70
CA THR A 65 -7.77 2.71 4.93
C THR A 65 -7.65 3.95 5.81
N ASP A 66 -8.44 4.00 6.88
CA ASP A 66 -8.46 5.13 7.83
C ASP A 66 -7.44 4.91 8.96
N PHE A 67 -7.08 3.65 9.24
CA PHE A 67 -6.00 3.33 10.17
C PHE A 67 -4.65 3.84 9.69
N TYR A 68 -4.34 3.77 8.40
CA TYR A 68 -3.08 4.30 7.85
C TYR A 68 -3.23 5.77 7.44
N THR A 69 -2.64 6.68 8.19
CA THR A 69 -2.83 8.14 8.08
C THR A 69 -2.17 8.79 6.86
N ALA A 70 -1.31 8.04 6.16
CA ALA A 70 -0.35 8.56 5.18
C ALA A 70 0.64 9.61 5.74
N GLU A 71 0.78 9.75 7.06
CA GLU A 71 1.75 10.65 7.69
C GLU A 71 3.00 9.89 8.15
N GLY A 72 4.18 10.30 7.69
CA GLY A 72 5.40 9.54 7.91
C GLY A 72 5.88 9.47 9.37
N ILE A 73 5.46 10.43 10.22
CA ILE A 73 5.81 10.47 11.65
C ILE A 73 4.83 9.62 12.46
N THR A 74 3.53 9.82 12.24
CA THR A 74 2.42 9.15 12.92
C THR A 74 1.65 8.28 11.91
N PRO A 75 2.21 7.15 11.47
CA PRO A 75 1.68 6.37 10.33
C PRO A 75 0.35 5.68 10.61
N HIS A 76 -0.06 5.61 11.87
CA HIS A 76 -1.25 4.92 12.32
C HIS A 76 -2.18 5.88 13.09
N ALA A 77 -3.48 5.81 12.82
CA ALA A 77 -4.52 6.55 13.54
C ALA A 77 -4.82 5.86 14.88
N MET A 78 -3.84 5.91 15.78
CA MET A 78 -3.79 5.19 17.05
C MET A 78 -3.32 6.12 18.15
N ASP A 79 -4.06 6.14 19.26
CA ASP A 79 -3.67 6.88 20.45
C ASP A 79 -2.59 6.13 21.25
N SER A 80 -1.84 6.85 22.08
CA SER A 80 -0.70 6.30 22.82
C SER A 80 -1.07 5.21 23.85
N ASP A 81 -2.34 5.15 24.26
CA ASP A 81 -2.90 4.19 25.21
C ASP A 81 -3.76 3.09 24.57
N GLU A 82 -3.85 3.10 23.23
CA GLU A 82 -4.53 2.04 22.48
C GLU A 82 -3.59 0.87 22.17
N LEU A 83 -4.17 -0.29 21.86
CA LEU A 83 -3.50 -1.47 21.35
C LEU A 83 -4.33 -2.04 20.19
N LEU A 84 -3.67 -2.55 19.14
CA LEU A 84 -4.35 -3.33 18.12
C LEU A 84 -4.78 -4.66 18.73
N LYS A 85 -6.09 -4.87 18.80
CA LYS A 85 -6.71 -6.06 19.40
C LYS A 85 -7.09 -7.11 18.37
N GLU A 86 -7.69 -6.69 17.26
CA GLU A 86 -8.24 -7.60 16.25
C GLU A 86 -8.12 -7.03 14.84
N ILE A 87 -7.96 -7.92 13.86
CA ILE A 87 -8.10 -7.63 12.43
C ILE A 87 -9.23 -8.49 11.89
N SER A 88 -10.32 -7.88 11.46
CA SER A 88 -11.45 -8.59 10.85
C SER A 88 -11.40 -8.43 9.33
N ILE A 89 -11.42 -9.54 8.60
CA ILE A 89 -11.51 -9.53 7.13
C ILE A 89 -12.94 -9.93 6.76
N PRO A 90 -13.71 -9.08 6.05
CA PRO A 90 -15.08 -9.42 5.67
C PRO A 90 -15.10 -10.60 4.70
N ILE A 91 -16.08 -11.49 4.86
CA ILE A 91 -16.33 -12.59 3.92
C ILE A 91 -17.15 -12.03 2.75
N GLN A 92 -16.49 -11.70 1.65
CA GLN A 92 -17.12 -11.00 0.53
C GLN A 92 -17.44 -11.90 -0.67
N GLY A 93 -16.91 -13.13 -0.70
CA GLY A 93 -16.82 -13.93 -1.94
C GLY A 93 -15.85 -13.29 -2.93
N GLY A 94 -15.62 -13.93 -4.09
CA GLY A 94 -14.65 -13.46 -5.08
C GLY A 94 -13.24 -13.99 -4.83
N SER A 95 -12.25 -13.35 -5.46
CA SER A 95 -10.87 -13.80 -5.50
C SER A 95 -9.89 -12.66 -5.22
N SER A 96 -8.73 -13.01 -4.68
CA SER A 96 -7.66 -12.07 -4.39
C SER A 96 -6.30 -12.64 -4.77
N ALA A 97 -5.36 -11.73 -4.98
CA ALA A 97 -3.97 -12.06 -5.24
C ALA A 97 -3.06 -10.96 -4.68
N TYR A 98 -1.81 -11.33 -4.44
CA TYR A 98 -0.78 -10.43 -3.95
C TYR A 98 0.51 -10.70 -4.69
N ASN A 99 1.08 -9.66 -5.30
CA ASN A 99 2.36 -9.71 -5.99
C ASN A 99 3.37 -8.81 -5.29
N ARG A 100 4.60 -9.30 -5.24
CA ARG A 100 5.71 -8.65 -4.54
C ARG A 100 6.95 -8.69 -5.39
N LEU A 101 7.61 -7.54 -5.51
CA LEU A 101 8.95 -7.41 -6.07
C LEU A 101 9.97 -7.14 -4.97
N ALA A 102 11.03 -7.94 -4.93
CA ALA A 102 12.18 -7.75 -4.04
C ALA A 102 13.45 -8.24 -4.74
N TYR A 103 14.63 -7.81 -4.28
CA TYR A 103 15.90 -8.27 -4.85
C TYR A 103 16.20 -9.73 -4.50
N ARG A 104 15.97 -10.08 -3.24
CA ARG A 104 16.13 -11.44 -2.72
C ARG A 104 14.76 -12.11 -2.63
N SER A 105 14.77 -13.43 -2.78
CA SER A 105 13.57 -14.27 -2.66
C SER A 105 12.99 -14.31 -1.24
N ALA A 106 13.75 -13.88 -0.23
CA ALA A 106 13.34 -13.84 1.17
C ALA A 106 14.01 -12.67 1.92
N ILE A 107 13.52 -12.38 3.13
CA ILE A 107 14.04 -11.37 4.09
C ILE A 107 13.81 -9.89 3.68
N ASP A 108 13.92 -9.56 2.40
CA ASP A 108 13.80 -8.17 1.94
C ASP A 108 12.45 -7.53 2.27
N TYR A 109 12.41 -6.19 2.25
CA TYR A 109 11.16 -5.45 2.12
C TYR A 109 10.76 -5.34 0.64
N PRO A 110 9.47 -5.19 0.31
CA PRO A 110 9.05 -4.95 -1.07
C PRO A 110 9.66 -3.67 -1.64
N ILE A 111 10.20 -3.76 -2.85
CA ILE A 111 10.54 -2.62 -3.71
C ILE A 111 9.23 -1.95 -4.17
N VAL A 112 8.29 -2.80 -4.62
CA VAL A 112 6.90 -2.52 -4.95
C VAL A 112 6.10 -3.78 -4.63
N CYS A 113 4.87 -3.61 -4.20
CA CYS A 113 3.92 -4.72 -4.09
C CYS A 113 2.50 -4.27 -4.43
N ALA A 114 1.66 -5.23 -4.81
CA ALA A 114 0.27 -4.98 -5.16
C ALA A 114 -0.62 -6.06 -4.55
N GLY A 115 -1.63 -5.64 -3.79
CA GLY A 115 -2.73 -6.47 -3.35
C GLY A 115 -3.97 -6.12 -4.17
N VAL A 116 -4.69 -7.14 -4.65
CA VAL A 116 -5.94 -6.94 -5.38
C VAL A 116 -7.04 -7.86 -4.88
N PHE A 117 -8.27 -7.38 -5.02
CA PHE A 117 -9.48 -8.16 -4.81
C PHE A 117 -10.43 -7.93 -5.99
N LEU A 118 -11.05 -8.98 -6.48
CA LEU A 118 -12.04 -8.97 -7.55
C LEU A 118 -13.24 -9.81 -7.13
N LYS A 119 -14.44 -9.26 -7.32
CA LYS A 119 -15.69 -10.00 -7.18
C LYS A 119 -16.48 -9.87 -8.46
N SER A 120 -16.79 -10.99 -9.09
CA SER A 120 -17.60 -11.05 -10.29
C SER A 120 -19.05 -11.46 -9.98
N SER A 121 -19.93 -11.17 -10.93
CA SER A 121 -21.26 -11.76 -11.02
C SER A 121 -21.20 -13.10 -11.77
N ASN A 122 -22.32 -13.81 -11.83
CA ASN A 122 -22.47 -15.09 -12.55
C ASN A 122 -22.18 -15.02 -14.08
N LYS A 123 -21.92 -13.83 -14.63
CA LYS A 123 -21.59 -13.61 -16.06
C LYS A 123 -20.14 -13.17 -16.27
N ASP A 124 -19.27 -13.41 -15.29
CA ASP A 124 -17.86 -12.99 -15.26
C ASP A 124 -17.63 -11.48 -15.30
N GLU A 125 -18.69 -10.68 -15.09
CA GLU A 125 -18.60 -9.23 -15.01
C GLU A 125 -18.20 -8.82 -13.59
N ILE A 126 -17.12 -8.03 -13.48
CA ILE A 126 -16.58 -7.49 -12.24
C ILE A 126 -17.59 -6.51 -11.64
N LYS A 127 -18.04 -6.81 -10.42
CA LYS A 127 -18.99 -6.01 -9.62
C LYS A 127 -18.31 -5.25 -8.50
N ASP A 128 -17.19 -5.76 -8.02
CA ASP A 128 -16.33 -5.05 -7.08
C ASP A 128 -14.87 -5.35 -7.40
N ALA A 129 -14.02 -4.35 -7.22
CA ALA A 129 -12.61 -4.42 -7.48
C ALA A 129 -11.88 -3.50 -6.51
N ARG A 130 -10.74 -3.97 -6.02
CA ARG A 130 -9.85 -3.17 -5.17
C ARG A 130 -8.42 -3.38 -5.63
N ILE A 131 -7.71 -2.29 -5.87
CA ILE A 131 -6.30 -2.26 -6.21
C ILE A 131 -5.57 -1.45 -5.15
N VAL A 132 -4.65 -2.10 -4.44
CA VAL A 132 -3.80 -1.46 -3.44
C VAL A 132 -2.33 -1.64 -3.82
N VAL A 133 -1.58 -0.54 -3.84
CA VAL A 133 -0.14 -0.55 -4.11
C VAL A 133 0.63 -0.20 -2.83
N GLY A 134 1.55 -1.07 -2.42
CA GLY A 134 2.43 -0.85 -1.28
C GLY A 134 3.84 -0.44 -1.71
N ALA A 135 4.64 0.01 -0.73
CA ALA A 135 6.01 0.48 -0.95
C ALA A 135 6.17 1.67 -1.93
N MET A 136 5.08 2.39 -2.23
CA MET A 136 5.09 3.57 -3.12
C MET A 136 4.75 4.89 -2.41
N GLY A 137 4.30 4.84 -1.16
CA GLY A 137 3.96 6.03 -0.39
C GLY A 137 4.18 5.84 1.11
N ARG A 138 3.74 6.83 1.89
CA ARG A 138 3.81 6.83 3.37
C ARG A 138 2.84 5.83 4.02
N SER A 139 1.90 5.31 3.25
CA SER A 139 0.95 4.24 3.57
C SER A 139 0.76 3.33 2.34
N PRO A 140 0.14 2.14 2.47
CA PRO A 140 -0.41 1.44 1.31
C PRO A 140 -1.45 2.33 0.64
N LEU A 141 -1.45 2.34 -0.70
CA LEU A 141 -2.25 3.26 -1.50
C LEU A 141 -3.44 2.50 -2.08
N PHE A 142 -4.65 2.76 -1.56
CA PHE A 142 -5.87 2.31 -2.22
C PHE A 142 -6.16 3.20 -3.44
N LEU A 143 -6.15 2.60 -4.64
CA LEU A 143 -6.25 3.32 -5.89
C LEU A 143 -7.68 3.25 -6.41
N ALA A 144 -8.56 4.06 -5.82
CA ALA A 144 -10.00 4.04 -6.08
C ALA A 144 -10.35 4.19 -7.58
N LYS A 145 -9.74 5.15 -8.28
CA LYS A 145 -10.02 5.38 -9.72
C LYS A 145 -9.64 4.18 -10.60
N ALA A 146 -8.47 3.59 -10.36
CA ALA A 146 -8.04 2.38 -11.08
C ALA A 146 -8.96 1.20 -10.75
N SER A 147 -9.33 1.04 -9.48
CA SER A 147 -10.27 0.02 -9.02
C SER A 147 -11.64 0.15 -9.71
N SER A 148 -12.23 1.34 -9.71
CA SER A 148 -13.53 1.60 -10.33
C SER A 148 -13.54 1.42 -11.85
N SER A 149 -12.39 1.57 -12.53
CA SER A 149 -12.29 1.36 -13.98
C SER A 149 -12.57 -0.09 -14.43
N LEU A 150 -12.46 -1.05 -13.50
CA LEU A 150 -12.71 -2.46 -13.75
C LEU A 150 -14.19 -2.83 -13.61
N ILE A 151 -15.01 -2.01 -12.97
CA ILE A 151 -16.43 -2.31 -12.77
C ILE A 151 -17.15 -2.39 -14.12
N GLY A 152 -17.91 -3.46 -14.32
CA GLY A 152 -18.60 -3.72 -15.59
C GLY A 152 -17.71 -4.37 -16.67
N LYS A 153 -16.41 -4.55 -16.41
CA LYS A 153 -15.50 -5.29 -17.30
C LYS A 153 -15.59 -6.78 -17.01
N LYS A 154 -15.19 -7.61 -17.98
CA LYS A 154 -15.09 -9.06 -17.78
C LYS A 154 -13.78 -9.41 -17.09
N LEU A 155 -13.77 -10.46 -16.27
CA LEU A 155 -12.52 -11.01 -15.70
C LEU A 155 -11.49 -11.38 -16.78
N SER A 156 -11.97 -11.81 -17.96
CA SER A 156 -11.14 -12.16 -19.11
C SER A 156 -10.65 -10.96 -19.94
N ASP A 157 -11.06 -9.74 -19.62
CA ASP A 157 -10.70 -8.53 -20.38
C ASP A 157 -9.29 -8.05 -19.98
N THR A 158 -8.28 -8.71 -20.52
CA THR A 158 -6.87 -8.41 -20.23
C THR A 158 -6.47 -6.98 -20.60
N ALA A 159 -7.10 -6.38 -21.61
CA ALA A 159 -6.87 -4.99 -21.97
C ALA A 159 -7.37 -4.05 -20.85
N ALA A 160 -8.56 -4.29 -20.29
CA ALA A 160 -9.05 -3.54 -19.15
C ALA A 160 -8.17 -3.72 -17.90
N LEU A 161 -7.71 -4.95 -17.60
CA LEU A 161 -6.78 -5.20 -16.50
C LEU A 161 -5.47 -4.41 -16.68
N LYS A 162 -4.95 -4.35 -17.92
CA LYS A 162 -3.75 -3.58 -18.24
C LYS A 162 -3.96 -2.08 -18.07
N THR A 163 -5.05 -1.53 -18.60
CA THR A 163 -5.41 -0.11 -18.41
C THR A 163 -5.52 0.26 -16.93
N ALA A 164 -6.19 -0.56 -16.12
CA ALA A 164 -6.29 -0.31 -14.68
C ALA A 164 -4.91 -0.34 -13.99
N SER A 165 -4.02 -1.22 -14.44
CA SER A 165 -2.64 -1.33 -13.93
C SER A 165 -1.78 -0.11 -14.27
N ASP A 166 -1.96 0.47 -15.46
CA ASP A 166 -1.27 1.70 -15.88
C ASP A 166 -1.81 2.93 -15.13
N MET A 167 -3.13 3.02 -14.95
CA MET A 167 -3.73 4.04 -14.09
C MET A 167 -3.22 3.94 -12.64
N ALA A 168 -3.01 2.71 -12.15
CA ALA A 168 -2.46 2.47 -10.83
C ALA A 168 -1.00 2.97 -10.73
N MET A 169 -0.18 2.69 -11.74
CA MET A 169 1.19 3.19 -11.84
C MET A 169 1.25 4.72 -11.83
N ASP A 170 0.47 5.37 -12.69
CA ASP A 170 0.48 6.83 -12.82
C ASP A 170 0.16 7.50 -11.48
N HIS A 171 -0.86 7.00 -10.77
CA HIS A 171 -1.25 7.57 -9.48
C HIS A 171 -0.24 7.24 -8.37
N ALA A 172 0.20 5.99 -8.24
CA ALA A 172 1.14 5.59 -7.19
C ALA A 172 2.50 6.32 -7.32
N SER A 173 2.93 6.60 -8.54
CA SER A 173 4.20 7.30 -8.82
C SER A 173 4.24 8.72 -8.24
N THR A 174 3.08 9.36 -8.05
CA THR A 174 3.00 10.72 -7.48
C THR A 174 3.40 10.78 -5.99
N PHE A 175 3.39 9.65 -5.29
CA PHE A 175 3.74 9.54 -3.88
C PHE A 175 5.17 9.05 -3.63
N ALA A 176 5.81 8.52 -4.67
CA ALA A 176 7.07 7.81 -4.53
C ALA A 176 8.24 8.77 -4.34
N VAL A 177 9.17 8.36 -3.47
CA VAL A 177 10.37 9.12 -3.13
C VAL A 177 11.59 8.21 -3.11
N HIS A 178 12.78 8.77 -3.30
CA HIS A 178 14.03 8.00 -3.39
C HIS A 178 14.59 7.62 -2.01
N ASN A 179 13.92 6.68 -1.33
CA ASN A 179 14.34 6.21 0.00
C ASN A 179 14.16 4.70 0.23
N VAL A 180 13.94 3.94 -0.85
CA VAL A 180 13.89 2.47 -0.91
C VAL A 180 15.09 1.99 -1.73
N GLY A 181 15.50 0.73 -1.58
CA GLY A 181 16.72 0.17 -2.18
C GLY A 181 16.79 0.08 -3.72
N ALA A 182 15.91 0.77 -4.46
CA ALA A 182 15.88 0.77 -5.93
C ALA A 182 15.64 2.19 -6.46
N THR A 183 16.03 2.44 -7.72
CA THR A 183 15.81 3.74 -8.36
C THR A 183 14.32 4.07 -8.43
N LEU A 184 14.00 5.37 -8.37
CA LEU A 184 12.61 5.84 -8.42
C LEU A 184 11.93 5.44 -9.74
N GLU A 185 12.62 5.63 -10.85
CA GLU A 185 12.15 5.26 -12.19
C GLU A 185 11.78 3.77 -12.27
N TYR A 186 12.67 2.88 -11.82
CA TYR A 186 12.41 1.45 -11.82
C TYR A 186 11.20 1.10 -10.95
N ARG A 187 11.12 1.67 -9.74
CA ARG A 187 9.99 1.45 -8.83
C ARG A 187 8.67 1.87 -9.46
N CYS A 188 8.60 3.07 -10.04
CA CYS A 188 7.42 3.55 -10.74
C CYS A 188 7.05 2.60 -11.89
N ALA A 189 8.00 2.26 -12.77
CA ALA A 189 7.76 1.36 -13.90
C ALA A 189 7.27 -0.04 -13.48
N MET A 190 7.68 -0.53 -12.30
CA MET A 190 7.30 -1.85 -11.81
C MET A 190 5.90 -1.91 -11.15
N VAL A 191 5.24 -0.77 -10.90
CA VAL A 191 3.86 -0.78 -10.35
C VAL A 191 2.90 -1.48 -11.29
N SER A 192 2.86 -1.11 -12.57
CA SER A 192 1.92 -1.67 -13.53
C SER A 192 2.10 -3.20 -13.70
N PRO A 193 3.32 -3.74 -13.91
CA PRO A 193 3.54 -5.19 -13.93
C PRO A 193 3.09 -5.92 -12.66
N MET A 194 3.31 -5.34 -11.48
CA MET A 194 2.91 -5.97 -10.21
C MET A 194 1.39 -6.00 -10.06
N VAL A 195 0.70 -4.90 -10.38
CA VAL A 195 -0.76 -4.82 -10.36
C VAL A 195 -1.37 -5.75 -11.41
N PHE A 196 -0.87 -5.72 -12.64
CA PHE A 196 -1.37 -6.55 -13.73
C PHE A 196 -1.26 -8.03 -13.42
N GLY A 197 -0.09 -8.48 -12.99
CA GLY A 197 0.12 -9.89 -12.63
C GLY A 197 -0.75 -10.34 -11.45
N ALA A 198 -1.08 -9.45 -10.51
CA ALA A 198 -1.99 -9.76 -9.41
C ALA A 198 -3.44 -9.86 -9.93
N LEU A 199 -3.87 -8.92 -10.78
CA LEU A 199 -5.19 -8.94 -11.41
C LEU A 199 -5.41 -10.22 -12.23
N GLU A 200 -4.43 -10.62 -13.04
CA GLU A 200 -4.50 -11.86 -13.82
C GLU A 200 -4.62 -13.11 -12.95
N GLN A 201 -3.91 -13.15 -11.82
CA GLN A 201 -3.99 -14.27 -10.88
C GLN A 201 -5.34 -14.32 -10.17
N ALA A 202 -5.87 -13.18 -9.76
CA ALA A 202 -7.20 -13.11 -9.14
C ALA A 202 -8.29 -13.50 -10.16
N ALA A 203 -8.20 -13.05 -11.41
CA ALA A 203 -9.18 -13.33 -12.45
C ALA A 203 -9.26 -14.81 -12.88
N LYS A 204 -8.24 -15.62 -12.56
CA LYS A 204 -8.17 -17.05 -12.90
C LYS A 204 -8.70 -17.99 -11.81
N LYS A 205 -9.00 -17.48 -10.62
CA LYS A 205 -9.54 -18.27 -9.49
C LYS A 205 -11.05 -18.24 -9.49
#